data_AF-A0A1F6W5G3-F1
#
_entry.id   AF-A0A1F6W5G3-F1
#
_cell.length_a   1.000
_cell.length_b   1.000
_cell.length_c   1.000
_cell.angle_alpha   90.00
_cell.angle_beta   90.00
_cell.angle_gamma   90.00
#
_symmetry.space_group_name_H-M   'P 1'
#
loop_
_entity.id
_entity.type
_entity.pdbx_description
1 polymer ?
#
loop_
_entity_poly.entity_id
_entity_poly.type
_entity_poly.pdbx_seq_one_letter_code
_entity_poly.pdbx_strand_id
1 'polypeptide(L)'
;MFKYLIIEITSAIIGFIAFAVIIRYLWKQGHFHTVFKQKWLYAPIVLLVIAFLAGFIANKTYPPDFAMPAFMHSHAPGGLPPSIPFAKIIDFFRYKNRFEKIFDIGANPNSVPKKPQASDADGIVRISLTAQEVISEISPGIYFNYWTYNKQVPGPMLRVREGDTVELALTNDPSSLHDHNIDLHAVTGPGGGASLTHVSPGETKTFRWKALAPGLYVYHCAMPNVSTHNSHGQYGMILVDPKEGFAKVEKEFYLMQGELYTMGQLGKKGLVIFDSDALLLGHPNYVTFNGRIETTPRMQAKVGDKVRMYVGNGGVNLISSFHVIGEIFDTVYPNASIGGALEHNTQATAVLPGGTSIVEFTLNVPGKYLLVDHALARMNKGAWAVLEVTGDENTDIFRKVDHAAMHDNTH
;
A
#
# COMPACT_ATOMS: atom_id res chain seq x y z
N MET A 1 -28.45 3.73 0.92
CA MET A 1 -27.93 4.66 -0.11
C MET A 1 -29.03 5.22 -1.02
N PHE A 2 -29.92 4.41 -1.61
CA PHE A 2 -31.00 4.93 -2.47
C PHE A 2 -31.98 5.91 -1.80
N LYS A 3 -32.24 5.79 -0.49
CA LYS A 3 -33.19 6.69 0.21
C LYS A 3 -32.77 8.17 0.16
N TYR A 4 -31.46 8.46 0.20
CA TYR A 4 -30.96 9.83 0.21
C TYR A 4 -30.98 10.46 -1.19
N LEU A 5 -30.51 9.72 -2.20
CA LEU A 5 -30.57 10.14 -3.60
C LEU A 5 -32.02 10.33 -4.06
N ILE A 6 -32.94 9.47 -3.59
CA ILE A 6 -34.38 9.64 -3.84
C ILE A 6 -34.89 10.93 -3.18
N ILE A 7 -34.49 11.25 -1.94
CA ILE A 7 -34.88 12.50 -1.27
C ILE A 7 -34.30 13.73 -2.01
N GLU A 8 -33.05 13.67 -2.45
CA GLU A 8 -32.38 14.76 -3.17
C GLU A 8 -33.00 15.02 -4.54
N ILE A 9 -33.18 13.97 -5.35
CA ILE A 9 -33.82 14.06 -6.66
C ILE A 9 -35.27 14.52 -6.51
N THR A 10 -36.01 13.98 -5.53
CA THR A 10 -37.41 14.37 -5.29
C THR A 10 -37.49 15.83 -4.83
N SER A 11 -36.58 16.28 -3.96
CA SER A 11 -36.53 17.68 -3.50
C SER A 11 -36.14 18.64 -4.62
N ALA A 12 -35.21 18.25 -5.49
CA ALA A 12 -34.82 19.04 -6.66
C ALA A 12 -35.98 19.17 -7.67
N ILE A 13 -36.70 18.08 -7.95
CA ILE A 13 -37.88 18.10 -8.83
C ILE A 13 -38.99 18.98 -8.24
N ILE A 14 -39.31 18.82 -6.95
CA ILE A 14 -40.33 19.62 -6.27
C ILE A 14 -39.93 21.11 -6.27
N GLY A 15 -38.67 21.42 -5.96
CA GLY A 15 -38.15 22.79 -5.98
C GLY A 15 -38.21 23.43 -7.36
N PHE A 16 -37.83 22.69 -8.41
CA PHE A 16 -37.88 23.16 -9.79
C PHE A 16 -39.31 23.45 -10.25
N ILE A 17 -40.26 22.54 -9.95
CA ILE A 17 -41.68 22.74 -10.28
C ILE A 17 -42.24 23.97 -9.54
N ALA A 18 -41.96 24.09 -8.24
CA ALA A 18 -42.39 25.24 -7.45
C ALA A 18 -41.83 26.55 -8.00
N PHE A 19 -40.54 26.58 -8.34
CA PHE A 19 -39.88 27.73 -8.96
C PHE A 19 -40.49 28.10 -10.32
N ALA A 20 -40.73 27.11 -11.19
CA ALA A 20 -41.32 27.33 -12.51
C ALA A 20 -42.76 27.88 -12.41
N VAL A 21 -43.55 27.42 -11.45
CA VAL A 21 -44.91 27.95 -11.19
C VAL A 21 -44.85 29.40 -10.72
N ILE A 22 -43.94 29.72 -9.80
CA ILE A 22 -43.75 31.09 -9.28
C ILE A 22 -43.29 32.02 -10.42
N ILE A 23 -42.26 31.64 -11.18
CA ILE A 23 -41.73 32.43 -12.31
C ILE A 23 -42.82 32.64 -13.38
N ARG A 24 -43.53 31.59 -13.78
CA ARG A 24 -44.59 31.70 -14.79
C ARG A 24 -45.72 32.62 -14.34
N TYR A 25 -46.04 32.62 -13.05
CA TYR A 25 -47.03 33.53 -12.49
C TYR A 25 -46.53 34.99 -12.44
N LEU A 26 -45.30 35.19 -11.96
CA LEU A 26 -44.64 36.51 -11.94
C LEU A 26 -44.55 37.11 -13.34
N TRP A 27 -44.28 36.29 -14.36
CA TRP A 27 -44.16 36.76 -15.73
C TRP A 27 -45.51 37.17 -16.35
N LYS A 28 -46.62 36.61 -15.85
CA LYS A 28 -47.98 36.99 -16.26
C LYS A 28 -48.53 38.21 -15.52
N GLN A 29 -48.03 38.51 -14.33
CA GLN A 29 -48.50 39.59 -13.47
C GLN A 29 -47.46 40.71 -13.48
N GLY A 30 -47.60 41.66 -14.39
CA GLY A 30 -46.63 42.76 -14.61
C GLY A 30 -46.35 43.69 -13.42
N HIS A 31 -46.89 43.41 -12.23
CA HIS A 31 -46.65 44.18 -11.01
C HIS A 31 -46.34 43.26 -9.81
N PHE A 32 -45.10 43.35 -9.31
CA PHE A 32 -44.53 42.46 -8.29
C PHE A 32 -45.22 42.56 -6.90
N HIS A 33 -45.94 43.66 -6.62
CA HIS A 33 -46.45 43.99 -5.28
C HIS A 33 -47.78 43.31 -4.90
N THR A 34 -48.52 42.76 -5.86
CA THR A 34 -49.78 42.02 -5.61
C THR A 34 -49.56 40.53 -5.33
N VAL A 35 -48.37 40.01 -5.61
CA VAL A 35 -48.00 38.59 -5.53
C VAL A 35 -48.08 38.07 -4.10
N PHE A 36 -47.60 38.85 -3.12
CA PHE A 36 -47.58 38.45 -1.71
C PHE A 36 -48.95 38.43 -1.01
N LYS A 37 -50.01 38.94 -1.67
CA LYS A 37 -51.38 38.90 -1.14
C LYS A 37 -52.14 37.62 -1.54
N GLN A 38 -51.59 36.82 -2.45
CA GLN A 38 -52.28 35.65 -2.98
C GLN A 38 -51.96 34.40 -2.15
N LYS A 39 -52.93 33.98 -1.32
CA LYS A 39 -52.75 32.89 -0.36
C LYS A 39 -52.37 31.55 -0.99
N TRP A 40 -52.70 31.32 -2.28
CA TRP A 40 -52.35 30.07 -2.97
C TRP A 40 -50.86 29.96 -3.31
N LEU A 41 -50.12 31.08 -3.34
CA LEU A 41 -48.67 31.09 -3.56
C LEU A 41 -47.86 30.67 -2.31
N TYR A 42 -48.48 30.60 -1.13
CA TYR A 42 -47.78 30.15 0.07
C TYR A 42 -47.35 28.68 -0.02
N ALA A 43 -48.17 27.80 -0.60
CA ALA A 43 -47.82 26.39 -0.75
C ALA A 43 -46.56 26.17 -1.61
N PRO A 44 -46.44 26.73 -2.83
CA PRO A 44 -45.22 26.56 -3.63
C PRO A 44 -44.00 27.26 -3.01
N ILE A 45 -44.16 28.40 -2.32
CA ILE A 45 -43.05 29.06 -1.62
C ILE A 45 -42.55 28.20 -0.45
N VAL A 46 -43.45 27.62 0.34
CA VAL A 46 -43.08 26.71 1.45
C VAL A 46 -42.39 25.46 0.90
N LEU A 47 -42.88 24.88 -0.20
CA LEU A 47 -42.23 23.74 -0.86
C LEU A 47 -40.83 24.09 -1.39
N LEU A 48 -40.64 25.30 -1.93
CA LEU A 48 -39.33 25.79 -2.37
C LEU A 48 -38.36 25.94 -1.17
N VAL A 49 -38.84 26.48 -0.04
CA VAL A 49 -38.04 26.65 1.18
C VAL A 49 -37.69 25.30 1.81
N ILE A 50 -38.63 24.35 1.85
CA ILE A 50 -38.38 22.98 2.32
C ILE A 50 -37.37 22.28 1.40
N ALA A 51 -37.52 22.39 0.09
CA ALA A 51 -36.56 21.82 -0.87
C ALA A 51 -35.17 22.45 -0.73
N PHE A 52 -35.09 23.76 -0.52
CA PHE A 52 -33.83 24.49 -0.30
C PHE A 52 -33.15 24.09 1.03
N LEU A 53 -33.92 24.00 2.13
CA LEU A 53 -33.41 23.55 3.42
C LEU A 53 -33.01 22.07 3.42
N ALA A 54 -33.78 21.22 2.73
CA ALA A 54 -33.42 19.82 2.52
C ALA A 54 -32.13 19.69 1.71
N GLY A 55 -31.96 20.50 0.65
CA GLY A 55 -30.71 20.61 -0.11
C GLY A 55 -29.54 21.12 0.74
N PHE A 56 -29.77 22.07 1.65
CA PHE A 56 -28.72 22.62 2.52
C PHE A 56 -28.30 21.64 3.64
N ILE A 57 -29.25 20.90 4.21
CA ILE A 57 -29.00 19.82 5.17
C ILE A 57 -28.32 18.64 4.47
N ALA A 58 -28.67 18.39 3.21
CA ALA A 58 -28.03 17.39 2.38
C ALA A 58 -26.59 17.79 1.95
N ASN A 59 -26.31 19.08 1.82
CA ASN A 59 -25.00 19.54 1.35
C ASN A 59 -23.95 19.71 2.47
N LYS A 60 -24.14 19.10 3.64
CA LYS A 60 -23.09 19.06 4.68
C LYS A 60 -22.15 17.87 4.44
N THR A 61 -21.20 18.08 3.54
CA THR A 61 -19.92 17.35 3.54
C THR A 61 -18.79 18.38 3.55
N TYR A 62 -18.43 18.79 4.77
CA TYR A 62 -17.23 19.50 5.26
C TYR A 62 -16.76 20.82 4.59
N PRO A 63 -16.22 21.79 5.38
CA PRO A 63 -15.63 23.02 4.85
C PRO A 63 -14.37 22.76 4.01
N PRO A 64 -13.98 23.69 3.11
CA PRO A 64 -12.84 23.55 2.19
C PRO A 64 -11.47 23.39 2.84
N ASP A 65 -11.34 23.67 4.14
CA ASP A 65 -10.06 23.67 4.85
C ASP A 65 -9.76 22.34 5.58
N PHE A 66 -10.57 21.30 5.36
CA PHE A 66 -10.27 19.98 5.89
C PHE A 66 -9.29 19.25 4.96
N ALA A 67 -8.07 19.03 5.44
CA ALA A 67 -6.92 18.47 4.72
C ALA A 67 -7.03 16.97 4.36
N MET A 68 -8.22 16.51 4.00
CA MET A 68 -8.44 15.22 3.32
C MET A 68 -8.64 15.53 1.84
N PRO A 69 -7.99 14.81 0.90
CA PRO A 69 -8.30 14.96 -0.51
C PRO A 69 -9.81 14.79 -0.72
N ALA A 70 -10.43 15.61 -1.56
CA ALA A 70 -11.88 15.67 -1.75
C ALA A 70 -12.55 14.32 -2.10
N PHE A 71 -11.76 13.29 -2.44
CA PHE A 71 -12.22 11.93 -2.70
C PHE A 71 -12.25 11.02 -1.46
N MET A 72 -11.59 11.32 -0.32
CA MET A 72 -11.55 10.41 0.83
C MET A 72 -12.76 10.57 1.77
N HIS A 73 -13.71 9.64 1.68
CA HIS A 73 -14.83 9.49 2.62
C HIS A 73 -14.63 8.26 3.53
N SER A 74 -15.15 8.31 4.76
CA SER A 74 -15.04 7.22 5.76
C SER A 74 -15.80 5.94 5.37
N HIS A 75 -16.69 6.04 4.38
CA HIS A 75 -17.10 4.92 3.53
C HIS A 75 -16.39 5.12 2.19
N ALA A 76 -15.75 4.08 1.66
CA ALA A 76 -14.92 4.07 0.45
C ALA A 76 -15.09 5.30 -0.47
N PRO A 77 -13.99 6.02 -0.77
CA PRO A 77 -13.96 7.20 -1.64
C PRO A 77 -14.99 7.21 -2.78
N GLY A 78 -15.92 8.18 -2.77
CA GLY A 78 -16.97 8.36 -3.78
C GLY A 78 -18.32 7.69 -3.47
N GLY A 79 -18.54 7.17 -2.26
CA GLY A 79 -19.79 6.48 -1.91
C GLY A 79 -19.93 5.11 -2.58
N LEU A 80 -18.89 4.65 -3.27
CA LEU A 80 -18.79 3.29 -3.77
C LEU A 80 -18.55 2.38 -2.58
N PRO A 81 -19.19 1.20 -2.50
CA PRO A 81 -18.82 0.23 -1.48
C PRO A 81 -17.34 -0.16 -1.67
N PRO A 82 -16.63 -0.53 -0.59
CA PRO A 82 -15.25 -1.05 -0.65
C PRO A 82 -15.12 -2.33 -1.49
N SER A 83 -16.25 -2.94 -1.83
CA SER A 83 -16.35 -4.00 -2.82
C SER A 83 -16.09 -3.50 -4.24
N ILE A 84 -15.30 -4.26 -5.00
CA ILE A 84 -15.18 -4.08 -6.44
C ILE A 84 -16.58 -4.16 -7.06
N PRO A 85 -17.09 -3.12 -7.76
CA PRO A 85 -18.42 -3.15 -8.37
C PRO A 85 -18.57 -4.39 -9.25
N PHE A 86 -19.73 -5.05 -9.24
CA PHE A 86 -19.94 -6.28 -10.03
C PHE A 86 -19.61 -6.10 -11.52
N ALA A 87 -19.87 -4.91 -12.09
CA ALA A 87 -19.46 -4.56 -13.45
C ALA A 87 -17.94 -4.66 -13.67
N LYS A 88 -17.13 -4.23 -12.70
CA LYS A 88 -15.66 -4.33 -12.75
C LYS A 88 -15.17 -5.77 -12.62
N ILE A 89 -15.90 -6.64 -11.91
CA ILE A 89 -15.64 -8.09 -11.91
C ILE A 89 -15.90 -8.67 -13.30
N ILE A 90 -17.00 -8.30 -13.96
CA ILE A 90 -17.28 -8.72 -15.34
C ILE A 90 -16.19 -8.22 -16.28
N ASP A 91 -15.77 -6.95 -16.17
CA ASP A 91 -14.71 -6.38 -16.98
C ASP A 91 -13.40 -7.13 -16.79
N PHE A 92 -13.03 -7.46 -15.54
CA PHE A 92 -11.87 -8.31 -15.27
C PHE A 92 -11.95 -9.63 -16.03
N PHE A 93 -13.06 -10.37 -15.95
CA PHE A 93 -13.19 -11.65 -16.68
C PHE A 93 -13.23 -11.49 -18.21
N ARG A 94 -13.80 -10.39 -18.71
CA ARG A 94 -13.82 -10.05 -20.13
C ARG A 94 -12.42 -9.72 -20.65
N TYR A 95 -11.62 -9.04 -19.85
CA TYR A 95 -10.31 -8.52 -20.23
C TYR A 95 -9.13 -9.28 -19.65
N LYS A 96 -9.36 -10.38 -18.92
CA LYS A 96 -8.30 -11.16 -18.25
C LYS A 96 -7.14 -11.59 -19.16
N ASN A 97 -7.42 -11.77 -20.45
CA ASN A 97 -6.43 -12.17 -21.45
C ASN A 97 -5.51 -11.01 -21.88
N ARG A 98 -5.80 -9.78 -21.46
CA ARG A 98 -4.94 -8.60 -21.67
C ARG A 98 -3.83 -8.51 -20.64
N PHE A 99 -4.02 -9.09 -19.45
CA PHE A 99 -3.01 -9.06 -18.41
C PHE A 99 -1.86 -9.99 -18.76
N GLU A 100 -0.64 -9.44 -18.64
CA GLU A 100 0.57 -10.24 -18.70
C GLU A 100 0.56 -11.27 -17.57
N LYS A 101 0.86 -12.53 -17.91
CA LYS A 101 1.07 -13.59 -16.91
C LYS A 101 2.53 -13.62 -16.55
N ILE A 102 2.83 -13.31 -15.31
CA ILE A 102 4.20 -13.22 -14.80
C ILE A 102 4.42 -14.40 -13.88
N PHE A 103 5.49 -15.13 -14.11
CA PHE A 103 5.87 -16.23 -13.23
C PHE A 103 6.50 -15.69 -11.93
N ASP A 104 7.37 -14.69 -12.06
CA ASP A 104 8.17 -14.14 -10.98
C ASP A 104 7.73 -12.71 -10.58
N ILE A 105 6.64 -12.57 -9.79
CA ILE A 105 6.18 -11.27 -9.26
C ILE A 105 7.01 -10.68 -8.10
N GLY A 106 7.69 -11.51 -7.33
CA GLY A 106 8.29 -11.13 -6.06
C GLY A 106 9.61 -10.41 -6.24
N ALA A 107 9.80 -9.30 -5.53
CA ALA A 107 11.10 -8.63 -5.52
C ALA A 107 12.17 -9.58 -4.98
N ASN A 108 13.30 -9.69 -5.69
CA ASN A 108 14.44 -10.45 -5.18
C ASN A 108 15.02 -9.69 -3.97
N PRO A 109 15.02 -10.30 -2.77
CA PRO A 109 15.50 -9.61 -1.57
C PRO A 109 16.99 -9.26 -1.63
N ASN A 110 17.78 -9.91 -2.50
CA ASN A 110 19.20 -9.60 -2.70
C ASN A 110 19.43 -8.39 -3.62
N SER A 111 18.40 -7.84 -4.26
CA SER A 111 18.51 -6.79 -5.28
C SER A 111 18.38 -5.37 -4.71
N VAL A 112 19.11 -5.08 -3.64
CA VAL A 112 19.21 -3.72 -3.08
C VAL A 112 20.11 -2.86 -3.99
N PRO A 113 19.71 -1.63 -4.38
CA PRO A 113 20.59 -0.70 -5.08
C PRO A 113 21.83 -0.38 -4.23
N LYS A 114 23.03 -0.71 -4.74
CA LYS A 114 24.30 -0.56 -4.00
C LYS A 114 24.66 0.88 -3.63
N LYS A 115 24.12 1.86 -4.37
CA LYS A 115 24.36 3.29 -4.18
C LYS A 115 23.10 4.07 -4.53
N PRO A 116 22.93 5.29 -4.00
CA PRO A 116 21.94 6.23 -4.51
C PRO A 116 22.05 6.41 -6.02
N GLN A 117 20.91 6.57 -6.67
CA GLN A 117 20.86 6.89 -8.07
C GLN A 117 21.52 8.25 -8.32
N ALA A 118 22.40 8.31 -9.32
CA ALA A 118 23.12 9.54 -9.64
C ALA A 118 22.18 10.57 -10.27
N SER A 119 22.44 11.85 -9.99
CA SER A 119 21.87 12.94 -10.75
C SER A 119 22.45 12.98 -12.16
N ASP A 120 21.68 13.52 -13.09
CA ASP A 120 22.14 13.77 -14.45
C ASP A 120 22.84 15.13 -14.58
N ALA A 121 23.08 15.58 -15.83
CA ALA A 121 23.74 16.85 -16.12
C ALA A 121 23.01 18.09 -15.56
N ASP A 122 21.70 18.01 -15.34
CA ASP A 122 20.91 19.10 -14.75
C ASP A 122 20.96 19.08 -13.20
N GLY A 123 21.66 18.12 -12.60
CA GLY A 123 21.68 17.91 -11.16
C GLY A 123 20.39 17.27 -10.63
N ILE A 124 19.61 16.58 -11.48
CA ILE A 124 18.33 15.97 -11.11
C ILE A 124 18.44 14.45 -11.15
N VAL A 125 17.96 13.78 -10.10
CA VAL A 125 17.83 12.32 -10.05
C VAL A 125 16.51 11.93 -10.72
N ARG A 126 16.56 11.28 -11.89
CA ARG A 126 15.36 10.90 -12.67
C ARG A 126 14.96 9.44 -12.47
N ILE A 127 13.77 9.22 -11.92
CA ILE A 127 13.21 7.90 -11.67
C ILE A 127 12.01 7.69 -12.59
N SER A 128 11.91 6.52 -13.21
CA SER A 128 10.74 6.12 -13.99
C SER A 128 10.14 4.85 -13.43
N LEU A 129 8.83 4.89 -13.15
CA LEU A 129 8.04 3.75 -12.71
C LEU A 129 6.86 3.53 -13.66
N THR A 130 6.53 2.27 -13.89
CA THR A 130 5.36 1.85 -14.66
C THR A 130 4.40 1.11 -13.75
N ALA A 131 3.21 1.67 -13.50
CA ALA A 131 2.12 0.94 -12.89
C ALA A 131 1.53 -0.05 -13.90
N GLN A 132 1.40 -1.32 -13.51
CA GLN A 132 0.84 -2.35 -14.38
C GLN A 132 0.07 -3.41 -13.59
N GLU A 133 -1.09 -3.78 -14.13
CA GLU A 133 -1.89 -4.91 -13.64
C GLU A 133 -1.48 -6.20 -14.34
N VAL A 134 -1.21 -7.24 -13.56
CA VAL A 134 -0.66 -8.50 -14.04
C VAL A 134 -1.35 -9.67 -13.33
N ILE A 135 -1.24 -10.88 -13.89
CA ILE A 135 -1.64 -12.11 -13.20
C ILE A 135 -0.36 -12.85 -12.81
N SER A 136 -0.21 -13.15 -11.52
CA SER A 136 0.91 -13.95 -11.05
C SER A 136 0.51 -14.91 -9.94
N GLU A 137 1.40 -15.83 -9.63
CA GLU A 137 1.22 -16.88 -8.66
C GLU A 137 1.60 -16.38 -7.25
N ILE A 138 0.69 -16.53 -6.29
CA ILE A 138 0.95 -16.31 -4.86
C ILE A 138 1.80 -17.48 -4.32
N SER A 139 1.35 -18.70 -4.65
CA SER A 139 1.82 -20.00 -4.16
C SER A 139 1.47 -21.05 -5.22
N PRO A 140 2.18 -22.19 -5.34
CA PRO A 140 1.99 -23.15 -6.43
C PRO A 140 0.52 -23.47 -6.74
N GLY A 141 0.07 -23.14 -7.94
CA GLY A 141 -1.29 -23.32 -8.45
C GLY A 141 -2.33 -22.28 -7.99
N ILE A 142 -1.94 -21.19 -7.31
CA ILE A 142 -2.84 -20.15 -6.80
C ILE A 142 -2.45 -18.80 -7.41
N TYR A 143 -3.33 -18.24 -8.24
CA TYR A 143 -3.05 -17.04 -9.02
C TYR A 143 -3.88 -15.87 -8.53
N PHE A 144 -3.29 -14.67 -8.56
CA PHE A 144 -3.94 -13.44 -8.17
C PHE A 144 -3.67 -12.34 -9.18
N ASN A 145 -4.59 -11.38 -9.27
CA ASN A 145 -4.41 -10.20 -10.08
C ASN A 145 -3.63 -9.17 -9.24
N TYR A 146 -2.34 -9.04 -9.50
CA TYR A 146 -1.52 -8.05 -8.83
C TYR A 146 -1.58 -6.73 -9.57
N TRP A 147 -1.61 -5.65 -8.83
CA TRP A 147 -1.36 -4.31 -9.32
C TRP A 147 0.01 -3.92 -8.80
N THR A 148 0.89 -3.46 -9.68
CA THR A 148 2.32 -3.36 -9.36
C THR A 148 2.90 -2.03 -9.78
N TYR A 149 4.11 -1.75 -9.29
CA TYR A 149 5.06 -0.88 -9.98
C TYR A 149 6.15 -1.76 -10.57
N ASN A 150 6.45 -1.60 -11.86
CA ASN A 150 7.43 -2.36 -12.64
C ASN A 150 7.25 -3.89 -12.54
N LYS A 151 6.00 -4.37 -12.56
CA LYS A 151 5.71 -5.82 -12.59
C LYS A 151 6.27 -6.59 -11.39
N GLN A 152 6.42 -5.91 -10.25
CA GLN A 152 7.07 -6.46 -9.07
C GLN A 152 6.30 -6.10 -7.78
N VAL A 153 6.31 -7.02 -6.80
CA VAL A 153 5.77 -6.84 -5.45
C VAL A 153 6.82 -7.23 -4.39
N PRO A 154 7.20 -6.34 -3.47
CA PRO A 154 6.99 -4.89 -3.58
C PRO A 154 7.58 -4.34 -4.89
N GLY A 155 7.19 -3.12 -5.26
CA GLY A 155 7.83 -2.41 -6.36
C GLY A 155 9.33 -2.20 -6.13
N PRO A 156 10.06 -1.71 -7.16
CA PRO A 156 11.51 -1.51 -7.07
C PRO A 156 11.93 -0.70 -5.84
N MET A 157 12.96 -1.16 -5.14
CA MET A 157 13.56 -0.35 -4.09
C MET A 157 14.24 0.86 -4.73
N LEU A 158 13.77 2.06 -4.39
CA LEU A 158 14.39 3.31 -4.83
C LEU A 158 15.47 3.71 -3.83
N ARG A 159 16.55 4.33 -4.29
CA ARG A 159 17.62 4.84 -3.42
C ARG A 159 18.10 6.19 -3.93
N VAL A 160 17.97 7.21 -3.10
CA VAL A 160 18.40 8.59 -3.35
C VAL A 160 19.22 9.09 -2.17
N ARG A 161 19.78 10.29 -2.25
CA ARG A 161 20.51 10.92 -1.15
C ARG A 161 19.74 12.13 -0.62
N GLU A 162 19.85 12.35 0.68
CA GLU A 162 19.36 13.56 1.33
C GLU A 162 19.93 14.81 0.63
N GLY A 163 19.03 15.69 0.18
CA GLY A 163 19.33 16.90 -0.57
C GLY A 163 19.11 16.78 -2.08
N ASP A 164 18.97 15.57 -2.62
CA ASP A 164 18.72 15.35 -4.05
C ASP A 164 17.41 16.03 -4.48
N THR A 165 17.44 16.64 -5.66
CA THR A 165 16.22 16.99 -6.39
C THR A 165 15.85 15.81 -7.26
N VAL A 166 14.71 15.19 -6.97
CA VAL A 166 14.24 13.98 -7.64
C VAL A 166 13.08 14.32 -8.54
N GLU A 167 13.11 13.82 -9.78
CA GLU A 167 12.02 13.86 -10.74
C GLU A 167 11.51 12.43 -10.94
N LEU A 168 10.26 12.16 -10.61
CA LEU A 168 9.63 10.85 -10.82
C LEU A 168 8.58 10.96 -11.92
N ALA A 169 8.76 10.15 -12.97
CA ALA A 169 7.77 9.88 -13.98
C ALA A 169 7.03 8.58 -13.66
N LEU A 170 5.71 8.66 -13.55
CA LEU A 170 4.84 7.50 -13.41
C LEU A 170 4.07 7.30 -14.72
N THR A 171 4.23 6.14 -15.33
CA THR A 171 3.45 5.67 -16.48
C THR A 171 2.42 4.66 -16.00
N ASN A 172 1.18 4.70 -16.49
CA ASN A 172 0.25 3.58 -16.35
C ASN A 172 0.23 2.78 -17.64
N ASP A 173 0.49 1.47 -17.56
CA ASP A 173 0.51 0.62 -18.73
C ASP A 173 -0.88 0.60 -19.43
N PRO A 174 -0.95 0.68 -20.78
CA PRO A 174 -2.22 0.66 -21.50
C PRO A 174 -3.07 -0.60 -21.28
N SER A 175 -2.47 -1.70 -20.78
CA SER A 175 -3.20 -2.94 -20.46
C SER A 175 -3.96 -2.89 -19.13
N SER A 176 -3.64 -1.94 -18.23
CA SER A 176 -4.32 -1.77 -16.95
C SER A 176 -5.81 -1.42 -17.12
N LEU A 177 -6.63 -1.80 -16.14
CA LEU A 177 -8.07 -1.48 -16.10
C LEU A 177 -8.39 -0.32 -15.15
N HIS A 178 -7.47 0.00 -14.26
CA HIS A 178 -7.60 1.00 -13.22
C HIS A 178 -6.63 2.16 -13.44
N ASP A 179 -7.05 3.33 -13.00
CA ASP A 179 -6.15 4.47 -12.85
C ASP A 179 -5.22 4.21 -11.66
N HIS A 180 -4.02 4.77 -11.74
CA HIS A 180 -3.01 4.65 -10.69
C HIS A 180 -2.39 6.00 -10.38
N ASN A 181 -1.79 6.13 -9.21
CA ASN A 181 -0.94 7.25 -8.82
C ASN A 181 0.11 6.74 -7.84
N ILE A 182 0.90 7.63 -7.21
CA ILE A 182 1.88 7.23 -6.21
C ILE A 182 1.98 8.27 -5.10
N ASP A 183 1.81 7.83 -3.86
CA ASP A 183 2.17 8.53 -2.63
C ASP A 183 3.53 8.00 -2.17
N LEU A 184 4.55 8.85 -2.14
CA LEU A 184 5.86 8.55 -1.57
C LEU A 184 6.01 9.29 -0.24
N HIS A 185 6.20 8.54 0.85
CA HIS A 185 6.32 9.17 2.18
C HIS A 185 7.61 9.99 2.37
N ALA A 186 8.57 9.85 1.46
CA ALA A 186 9.75 10.72 1.37
C ALA A 186 9.45 12.12 0.78
N VAL A 187 8.24 12.35 0.25
CA VAL A 187 7.81 13.62 -0.35
C VAL A 187 7.20 14.53 0.71
N THR A 188 7.83 15.67 0.93
CA THR A 188 7.31 16.75 1.79
C THR A 188 6.45 17.71 0.95
N GLY A 189 5.30 17.22 0.51
CA GLY A 189 4.34 17.99 -0.28
C GLY A 189 2.94 17.40 -0.22
N PRO A 190 1.89 18.15 -0.63
CA PRO A 190 0.51 17.69 -0.54
C PRO A 190 0.26 16.36 -1.24
N GLY A 191 -0.26 15.39 -0.49
CA GLY A 191 -0.59 14.05 -0.99
C GLY A 191 0.61 13.20 -1.40
N GLY A 192 1.84 13.55 -0.99
CA GLY A 192 3.03 12.75 -1.23
C GLY A 192 3.38 12.53 -2.72
N GLY A 193 2.88 13.39 -3.61
CA GLY A 193 2.99 13.25 -5.08
C GLY A 193 1.73 12.71 -5.76
N ALA A 194 0.83 12.05 -5.02
CA ALA A 194 -0.31 11.33 -5.59
C ALA A 194 -1.29 12.23 -6.36
N SER A 195 -1.46 13.48 -5.89
CA SER A 195 -2.31 14.49 -6.54
C SER A 195 -1.76 14.96 -7.89
N LEU A 196 -0.44 14.82 -8.11
CA LEU A 196 0.26 15.23 -9.33
C LEU A 196 0.45 14.07 -10.31
N THR A 197 0.26 12.82 -9.86
CA THR A 197 0.55 11.61 -10.64
C THR A 197 -0.67 10.73 -10.87
N HIS A 198 -1.90 11.27 -10.86
CA HIS A 198 -3.06 10.50 -11.31
C HIS A 198 -2.92 10.19 -12.81
N VAL A 199 -2.66 8.93 -13.15
CA VAL A 199 -2.46 8.45 -14.52
C VAL A 199 -3.50 7.41 -14.92
N SER A 200 -4.27 7.70 -15.97
CA SER A 200 -5.10 6.71 -16.64
C SER A 200 -4.27 5.76 -17.51
N PRO A 201 -4.77 4.56 -17.87
CA PRO A 201 -4.03 3.62 -18.73
C PRO A 201 -3.50 4.29 -20.00
N GLY A 202 -2.19 4.18 -20.23
CA GLY A 202 -1.45 4.82 -21.33
C GLY A 202 -0.96 6.24 -21.05
N GLU A 203 -1.30 6.85 -19.91
CA GLU A 203 -0.85 8.18 -19.53
C GLU A 203 0.48 8.12 -18.77
N THR A 204 1.25 9.22 -18.85
CA THR A 204 2.43 9.45 -18.03
C THR A 204 2.36 10.83 -17.40
N LYS A 205 2.62 10.92 -16.10
CA LYS A 205 2.77 12.19 -15.38
C LYS A 205 4.05 12.20 -14.59
N THR A 206 4.58 13.40 -14.42
CA THR A 206 5.88 13.62 -13.79
C THR A 206 5.75 14.71 -12.73
N PHE A 207 6.43 14.53 -11.60
CA PHE A 207 6.57 15.57 -10.60
C PHE A 207 7.98 15.58 -10.01
N ARG A 208 8.34 16.69 -9.36
CA ARG A 208 9.63 16.87 -8.71
C ARG A 208 9.46 17.16 -7.23
N TRP A 209 10.39 16.67 -6.42
CA TRP A 209 10.52 17.05 -5.03
C TRP A 209 12.00 17.11 -4.62
N LYS A 210 12.25 17.66 -3.44
CA LYS A 210 13.57 17.60 -2.80
C LYS A 210 13.52 16.57 -1.67
N ALA A 211 14.45 15.63 -1.63
CA ALA A 211 14.55 14.65 -0.55
C ALA A 211 15.12 15.34 0.70
N LEU A 212 14.26 15.79 1.61
CA LEU A 212 14.68 16.64 2.74
C LEU A 212 15.16 15.87 3.97
N ALA A 213 14.63 14.66 4.18
CA ALA A 213 14.87 13.89 5.40
C ALA A 213 15.44 12.51 5.05
N PRO A 214 16.56 12.09 5.67
CA PRO A 214 17.06 10.73 5.54
C PRO A 214 16.13 9.76 6.25
N GLY A 215 15.91 8.60 5.65
CA GLY A 215 15.03 7.57 6.18
C GLY A 215 14.77 6.47 5.16
N LEU A 216 14.13 5.40 5.60
CA LEU A 216 13.53 4.40 4.71
C LEU A 216 12.02 4.62 4.72
N TYR A 217 11.45 4.98 3.58
CA TYR A 217 10.05 5.39 3.47
C TYR A 217 9.29 4.42 2.57
N VAL A 218 8.03 4.16 2.90
CA VAL A 218 7.12 3.47 1.98
C VAL A 218 6.75 4.41 0.83
N TYR A 219 6.52 3.84 -0.34
CA TYR A 219 5.64 4.42 -1.34
C TYR A 219 4.53 3.43 -1.70
N HIS A 220 3.35 3.94 -2.04
CA HIS A 220 2.23 3.11 -2.46
C HIS A 220 1.25 3.88 -3.35
N CYS A 221 0.32 3.17 -4.00
CA CYS A 221 -0.76 3.84 -4.73
C CYS A 221 -1.74 4.47 -3.73
N ALA A 222 -2.23 5.67 -4.04
CA ALA A 222 -3.18 6.45 -3.25
C ALA A 222 -4.41 6.88 -4.09
N MET A 223 -4.77 6.09 -5.11
CA MET A 223 -6.03 6.27 -5.82
C MET A 223 -7.22 5.93 -4.90
N PRO A 224 -8.41 6.54 -5.12
CA PRO A 224 -9.64 6.18 -4.42
C PRO A 224 -9.81 4.66 -4.23
N ASN A 225 -10.17 4.24 -3.01
CA ASN A 225 -9.99 2.86 -2.48
C ASN A 225 -8.51 2.46 -2.31
N VAL A 226 -7.74 3.34 -1.67
CA VAL A 226 -6.29 3.21 -1.40
C VAL A 226 -5.92 1.83 -0.86
N SER A 227 -6.69 1.34 0.12
CA SER A 227 -6.47 0.02 0.73
C SER A 227 -6.56 -1.12 -0.28
N THR A 228 -7.50 -1.04 -1.23
CA THR A 228 -7.64 -2.04 -2.30
C THR A 228 -6.40 -2.04 -3.19
N HIS A 229 -5.97 -0.88 -3.67
CA HIS A 229 -4.77 -0.77 -4.50
C HIS A 229 -3.52 -1.36 -3.82
N ASN A 230 -3.34 -1.02 -2.54
CA ASN A 230 -2.22 -1.50 -1.75
C ASN A 230 -2.31 -3.03 -1.51
N SER A 231 -3.49 -3.57 -1.16
CA SER A 231 -3.73 -5.02 -1.03
C SER A 231 -3.57 -5.81 -2.33
N HIS A 232 -3.57 -5.15 -3.48
CA HIS A 232 -3.24 -5.76 -4.77
C HIS A 232 -1.72 -5.78 -5.06
N GLY A 233 -0.87 -5.21 -4.22
CA GLY A 233 0.59 -5.23 -4.35
C GLY A 233 1.25 -3.89 -4.71
N GLN A 234 0.50 -2.78 -4.79
CA GLN A 234 1.04 -1.47 -5.19
C GLN A 234 1.74 -0.75 -4.04
N TYR A 235 2.86 -1.29 -3.59
CA TYR A 235 3.70 -0.71 -2.55
C TYR A 235 5.18 -1.04 -2.78
N GLY A 236 6.07 -0.20 -2.28
CA GLY A 236 7.51 -0.45 -2.23
C GLY A 236 8.20 0.52 -1.28
N MET A 237 9.54 0.58 -1.32
CA MET A 237 10.29 1.49 -0.46
C MET A 237 11.27 2.37 -1.21
N ILE A 238 11.44 3.60 -0.71
CA ILE A 238 12.51 4.52 -1.08
C ILE A 238 13.42 4.77 0.12
N LEU A 239 14.70 4.48 -0.07
CA LEU A 239 15.76 4.83 0.88
C LEU A 239 16.33 6.21 0.52
N VAL A 240 16.25 7.14 1.45
CA VAL A 240 16.97 8.41 1.40
C VAL A 240 18.21 8.26 2.27
N ASP A 241 19.36 7.99 1.63
CA ASP A 241 20.64 7.89 2.32
C ASP A 241 20.96 9.24 3.00
N PRO A 242 21.46 9.24 4.26
CA PRO A 242 21.96 10.46 4.88
C PRO A 242 23.17 10.99 4.11
N LYS A 243 23.46 12.29 4.23
CA LYS A 243 24.58 12.93 3.52
C LYS A 243 25.92 12.23 3.77
N GLU A 244 26.18 11.86 5.01
CA GLU A 244 27.37 11.13 5.46
C GLU A 244 27.39 9.66 5.00
N GLY A 245 26.25 9.12 4.57
CA GLY A 245 26.06 7.72 4.22
C GLY A 245 25.97 6.79 5.43
N PHE A 246 25.62 5.53 5.18
CA PHE A 246 25.56 4.52 6.23
C PHE A 246 26.94 3.95 6.56
N ALA A 247 27.07 3.40 7.78
CA ALA A 247 28.11 2.42 8.07
C ALA A 247 28.04 1.27 7.06
N LYS A 248 29.22 0.83 6.59
CA LYS A 248 29.31 -0.28 5.63
C LYS A 248 28.89 -1.59 6.30
N VAL A 249 28.23 -2.41 5.50
CA VAL A 249 27.84 -3.79 5.81
C VAL A 249 28.17 -4.64 4.59
N GLU A 250 28.37 -5.93 4.79
CA GLU A 250 28.72 -6.88 3.72
C GLU A 250 27.48 -7.25 2.88
N LYS A 251 26.31 -7.29 3.51
CA LYS A 251 25.04 -7.67 2.87
C LYS A 251 23.91 -6.71 3.19
N GLU A 252 23.14 -6.38 2.16
CA GLU A 252 21.91 -5.61 2.26
C GLU A 252 20.75 -6.43 1.68
N PHE A 253 19.61 -6.46 2.36
CA PHE A 253 18.39 -7.15 1.88
C PHE A 253 17.16 -6.26 1.87
N TYR A 254 16.28 -6.45 0.87
CA TYR A 254 15.02 -5.73 0.68
C TYR A 254 13.82 -6.65 0.92
N LEU A 255 13.11 -6.43 2.03
CA LEU A 255 11.94 -7.20 2.41
C LEU A 255 10.77 -6.29 2.66
N MET A 256 9.59 -6.70 2.18
CA MET A 256 8.35 -6.01 2.51
C MET A 256 7.24 -7.02 2.77
N GLN A 257 6.64 -6.93 3.95
CA GLN A 257 5.44 -7.70 4.29
C GLN A 257 4.24 -7.11 3.56
N GLY A 258 3.32 -7.96 3.11
CA GLY A 258 2.03 -7.53 2.60
C GLY A 258 0.93 -8.57 2.78
N GLU A 259 -0.31 -8.11 2.61
CA GLU A 259 -1.52 -8.87 2.88
C GLU A 259 -2.33 -9.09 1.60
N LEU A 260 -2.78 -10.32 1.36
CA LEU A 260 -3.68 -10.65 0.25
C LEU A 260 -5.01 -11.18 0.78
N TYR A 261 -6.08 -10.57 0.29
CA TYR A 261 -7.47 -10.83 0.68
C TYR A 261 -8.20 -11.50 -0.46
N THR A 262 -8.61 -12.76 -0.28
CA THR A 262 -9.07 -13.59 -1.40
C THR A 262 -10.33 -14.36 -1.07
N MET A 263 -11.28 -14.38 -2.00
CA MET A 263 -12.53 -15.12 -1.87
C MET A 263 -12.26 -16.64 -1.83
N GLY A 264 -12.75 -17.28 -0.78
CA GLY A 264 -12.65 -18.73 -0.56
C GLY A 264 -11.65 -19.11 0.54
N GLN A 265 -11.43 -20.41 0.68
CA GLN A 265 -10.55 -20.93 1.72
C GLN A 265 -9.07 -20.82 1.33
N LEU A 266 -8.21 -20.73 2.33
CA LEU A 266 -6.76 -20.82 2.18
C LEU A 266 -6.39 -22.05 1.34
N GLY A 267 -5.53 -21.87 0.33
CA GLY A 267 -5.04 -22.97 -0.51
C GLY A 267 -5.90 -23.28 -1.73
N LYS A 268 -7.03 -22.59 -1.94
CA LYS A 268 -7.86 -22.72 -3.14
C LYS A 268 -7.03 -22.48 -4.41
N LYS A 269 -6.97 -23.49 -5.29
CA LYS A 269 -6.24 -23.42 -6.56
C LYS A 269 -6.98 -22.61 -7.62
N GLY A 270 -6.23 -22.16 -8.62
CA GLY A 270 -6.71 -21.34 -9.72
C GLY A 270 -6.60 -19.84 -9.44
N LEU A 271 -7.26 -19.05 -10.27
CA LEU A 271 -7.33 -17.60 -10.11
C LEU A 271 -8.31 -17.25 -8.99
N VAL A 272 -7.80 -16.68 -7.89
CA VAL A 272 -8.60 -16.23 -6.75
C VAL A 272 -8.95 -14.76 -6.90
N ILE A 273 -10.17 -14.41 -6.47
CA ILE A 273 -10.75 -13.07 -6.61
C ILE A 273 -10.51 -12.32 -5.30
N PHE A 274 -10.28 -11.01 -5.37
CA PHE A 274 -10.16 -10.14 -4.20
C PHE A 274 -11.43 -10.15 -3.32
N ASP A 275 -11.25 -10.17 -2.00
CA ASP A 275 -12.33 -10.14 -1.00
C ASP A 275 -12.29 -8.83 -0.20
N SER A 276 -13.22 -7.92 -0.51
CA SER A 276 -13.31 -6.62 0.17
C SER A 276 -13.80 -6.72 1.61
N ASP A 277 -14.61 -7.72 1.93
CA ASP A 277 -15.17 -7.86 3.28
C ASP A 277 -14.07 -8.37 4.21
N ALA A 278 -13.29 -9.35 3.75
CA ALA A 278 -12.09 -9.80 4.45
C ALA A 278 -11.09 -8.66 4.65
N LEU A 279 -10.92 -7.77 3.66
CA LEU A 279 -10.10 -6.56 3.76
C LEU A 279 -10.55 -5.67 4.92
N LEU A 280 -11.83 -5.28 4.95
CA LEU A 280 -12.33 -4.38 6.00
C LEU A 280 -12.26 -4.99 7.40
N LEU A 281 -12.39 -6.31 7.49
CA LEU A 281 -12.27 -7.04 8.76
C LEU A 281 -10.81 -7.27 9.19
N GLY A 282 -9.83 -6.96 8.35
CA GLY A 282 -8.42 -7.25 8.63
C GLY A 282 -8.12 -8.75 8.71
N HIS A 283 -8.80 -9.55 7.88
CA HIS A 283 -8.68 -11.01 7.84
C HIS A 283 -8.06 -11.49 6.51
N PRO A 284 -6.75 -11.26 6.27
CA PRO A 284 -6.13 -11.71 5.04
C PRO A 284 -6.03 -13.23 5.02
N ASN A 285 -6.21 -13.82 3.83
CA ASN A 285 -5.95 -15.24 3.61
C ASN A 285 -4.45 -15.49 3.61
N TYR A 286 -3.68 -14.60 2.97
CA TYR A 286 -2.24 -14.73 2.84
C TYR A 286 -1.53 -13.51 3.41
N VAL A 287 -0.40 -13.77 4.07
CA VAL A 287 0.54 -12.75 4.49
C VAL A 287 1.88 -13.17 3.90
N THR A 288 2.55 -12.29 3.17
CA THR A 288 3.73 -12.66 2.37
C THR A 288 4.89 -11.74 2.63
N PHE A 289 6.12 -12.22 2.47
CA PHE A 289 7.27 -11.38 2.21
C PHE A 289 7.55 -11.36 0.71
N ASN A 290 7.59 -10.16 0.14
CA ASN A 290 7.82 -9.93 -1.29
C ASN A 290 6.78 -10.60 -2.20
N GLY A 291 5.51 -10.54 -1.79
CA GLY A 291 4.35 -10.80 -2.65
C GLY A 291 4.01 -12.26 -2.90
N ARG A 292 4.79 -13.22 -2.41
CA ARG A 292 4.63 -14.65 -2.69
C ARG A 292 5.00 -15.54 -1.49
N ILE A 293 4.69 -16.82 -1.62
CA ILE A 293 4.91 -17.86 -0.63
C ILE A 293 5.77 -18.95 -1.27
N GLU A 294 6.75 -19.48 -0.52
CA GLU A 294 7.69 -20.56 -0.91
C GLU A 294 8.69 -20.25 -2.05
N THR A 295 8.33 -19.42 -3.03
CA THR A 295 9.14 -19.17 -4.23
C THR A 295 9.95 -17.88 -4.17
N THR A 296 10.01 -17.20 -3.02
CA THR A 296 10.88 -16.02 -2.83
C THR A 296 12.33 -16.45 -2.91
N PRO A 297 13.17 -15.80 -3.75
CA PRO A 297 14.59 -16.09 -3.79
C PRO A 297 15.17 -15.99 -2.39
N ARG A 298 15.96 -17.00 -2.00
CA ARG A 298 16.60 -17.02 -0.69
C ARG A 298 17.63 -15.90 -0.60
N MET A 299 17.73 -15.29 0.57
CA MET A 299 18.83 -14.39 0.89
C MET A 299 20.09 -15.20 1.14
N GLN A 300 21.24 -14.70 0.70
CA GLN A 300 22.51 -15.42 0.76
C GLN A 300 23.59 -14.59 1.45
N ALA A 301 24.17 -15.16 2.51
CA ALA A 301 25.25 -14.55 3.28
C ALA A 301 26.29 -15.59 3.72
N LYS A 302 27.35 -15.11 4.36
CA LYS A 302 28.42 -15.93 4.94
C LYS A 302 28.58 -15.68 6.42
N VAL A 303 29.12 -16.66 7.13
CA VAL A 303 29.62 -16.46 8.49
C VAL A 303 30.64 -15.30 8.48
N GLY A 304 30.48 -14.36 9.41
CA GLY A 304 31.25 -13.12 9.51
C GLY A 304 30.65 -11.92 8.78
N ASP A 305 29.66 -12.11 7.89
CA ASP A 305 28.99 -10.98 7.23
C ASP A 305 28.17 -10.18 8.27
N LYS A 306 28.34 -8.85 8.30
CA LYS A 306 27.37 -7.94 8.88
C LYS A 306 26.26 -7.71 7.86
N VAL A 307 25.03 -7.96 8.28
CA VAL A 307 23.82 -7.85 7.46
C VAL A 307 23.06 -6.59 7.85
N ARG A 308 22.51 -5.88 6.86
CA ARG A 308 21.44 -4.88 7.03
C ARG A 308 20.20 -5.33 6.26
N MET A 309 19.04 -5.34 6.90
CA MET A 309 17.77 -5.59 6.25
C MET A 309 16.92 -4.32 6.28
N TYR A 310 16.45 -3.92 5.10
CA TYR A 310 15.43 -2.89 4.91
C TYR A 310 14.08 -3.60 4.94
N VAL A 311 13.32 -3.40 6.02
CA VAL A 311 12.08 -4.14 6.29
C VAL A 311 10.90 -3.18 6.22
N GLY A 312 10.06 -3.32 5.21
CA GLY A 312 8.82 -2.58 5.08
C GLY A 312 7.60 -3.41 5.46
N ASN A 313 6.49 -2.74 5.70
CA ASN A 313 5.19 -3.37 5.78
C ASN A 313 4.20 -2.57 4.93
N GLY A 314 3.87 -3.11 3.75
CA GLY A 314 2.83 -2.54 2.88
C GLY A 314 1.46 -2.52 3.54
N GLY A 315 1.25 -3.37 4.56
CA GLY A 315 0.00 -3.50 5.27
C GLY A 315 -1.04 -4.26 4.46
N VAL A 316 -2.33 -3.94 4.59
CA VAL A 316 -2.89 -2.63 5.02
C VAL A 316 -3.42 -2.59 6.46
N ASN A 317 -3.57 -3.72 7.15
CA ASN A 317 -4.19 -3.77 8.48
C ASN A 317 -3.24 -4.26 9.60
N LEU A 318 -2.33 -5.18 9.29
CA LEU A 318 -1.56 -5.95 10.27
C LEU A 318 -0.21 -5.31 10.55
N ILE A 319 0.12 -5.14 11.82
CA ILE A 319 1.48 -4.81 12.27
C ILE A 319 2.32 -6.10 12.20
N SER A 320 3.51 -6.04 11.59
CA SER A 320 4.46 -7.15 11.62
C SER A 320 5.25 -7.12 12.92
N SER A 321 5.31 -8.25 13.63
CA SER A 321 6.29 -8.45 14.70
C SER A 321 7.52 -9.13 14.09
N PHE A 322 8.31 -8.36 13.34
CA PHE A 322 9.39 -8.90 12.51
C PHE A 322 10.52 -9.49 13.37
N HIS A 323 10.88 -10.74 13.07
CA HIS A 323 11.88 -11.51 13.79
C HIS A 323 12.69 -12.39 12.83
N VAL A 324 13.96 -12.64 13.18
CA VAL A 324 14.83 -13.61 12.49
C VAL A 324 15.14 -14.74 13.47
N ILE A 325 14.56 -15.91 13.25
CA ILE A 325 14.74 -17.09 14.11
C ILE A 325 16.21 -17.50 14.09
N GLY A 326 16.83 -17.49 15.26
CA GLY A 326 18.23 -17.83 15.46
C GLY A 326 19.18 -16.64 15.59
N GLU A 327 18.70 -15.40 15.44
CA GLU A 327 19.51 -14.19 15.55
C GLU A 327 18.93 -13.17 16.53
N ILE A 328 19.79 -12.24 16.96
CA ILE A 328 19.43 -11.06 17.74
C ILE A 328 19.86 -9.84 16.93
N PHE A 329 19.03 -8.81 16.86
CA PHE A 329 19.39 -7.58 16.17
C PHE A 329 20.40 -6.80 17.02
N ASP A 330 21.63 -6.68 16.50
CA ASP A 330 22.69 -5.84 17.09
C ASP A 330 22.25 -4.37 17.11
N THR A 331 21.56 -3.93 16.06
CA THR A 331 21.00 -2.57 15.96
C THR A 331 19.67 -2.61 15.23
N VAL A 332 18.67 -1.92 15.76
CA VAL A 332 17.41 -1.60 15.08
C VAL A 332 17.30 -0.10 14.97
N TYR A 333 16.89 0.38 13.80
CA TYR A 333 16.41 1.75 13.57
C TYR A 333 14.89 1.68 13.61
N PRO A 334 14.24 1.95 14.76
CA PRO A 334 12.80 1.84 14.90
C PRO A 334 12.12 2.86 13.97
N ASN A 335 11.07 2.44 13.28
CA ASN A 335 10.38 3.25 12.26
C ASN A 335 11.33 3.77 11.15
N ALA A 336 12.51 3.15 11.01
CA ALA A 336 13.61 3.57 10.15
C ALA A 336 13.95 5.07 10.20
N SER A 337 13.80 5.68 11.38
CA SER A 337 14.13 7.08 11.63
C SER A 337 15.66 7.26 11.70
N ILE A 338 16.31 7.46 10.55
CA ILE A 338 17.76 7.67 10.48
C ILE A 338 18.14 8.97 11.21
N GLY A 339 19.14 8.89 12.10
CA GLY A 339 19.51 9.99 13.00
C GLY A 339 18.67 10.08 14.28
N GLY A 340 17.67 9.19 14.43
CA GLY A 340 16.88 9.03 15.64
C GLY A 340 17.52 8.07 16.66
N ALA A 341 16.71 7.65 17.65
CA ALA A 341 17.14 6.66 18.64
C ALA A 341 17.37 5.29 17.99
N LEU A 342 18.42 4.61 18.41
CA LEU A 342 18.73 3.23 18.03
C LEU A 342 18.37 2.30 19.19
N GLU A 343 17.84 1.13 18.86
CA GLU A 343 17.70 0.03 19.81
C GLU A 343 18.80 -1.00 19.56
N HIS A 344 19.26 -1.65 20.62
CA HIS A 344 20.32 -2.65 20.58
C HIS A 344 19.88 -3.92 21.29
N ASN A 345 20.40 -5.07 20.84
CA ASN A 345 20.09 -6.38 21.40
C ASN A 345 18.59 -6.72 21.36
N THR A 346 17.92 -6.29 20.28
CA THR A 346 16.47 -6.44 20.10
C THR A 346 16.17 -7.79 19.44
N GLN A 347 15.25 -8.57 20.03
CA GLN A 347 14.87 -9.87 19.48
C GLN A 347 13.85 -9.76 18.33
N ALA A 348 12.94 -8.79 18.40
CA ALA A 348 11.89 -8.56 17.41
C ALA A 348 11.52 -7.08 17.38
N THR A 349 11.17 -6.56 16.21
CA THR A 349 10.76 -5.15 16.06
C THR A 349 9.37 -5.06 15.44
N ALA A 350 8.58 -4.10 15.91
CA ALA A 350 7.34 -3.76 15.24
C ALA A 350 7.62 -3.08 13.89
N VAL A 351 6.84 -3.42 12.87
CA VAL A 351 6.79 -2.71 11.58
C VAL A 351 5.34 -2.41 11.26
N LEU A 352 4.96 -1.13 11.37
CA LEU A 352 3.58 -0.67 11.21
C LEU A 352 3.08 -0.80 9.76
N PRO A 353 1.78 -0.97 9.49
CA PRO A 353 1.23 -0.81 8.14
C PRO A 353 1.60 0.56 7.57
N GLY A 354 2.18 0.60 6.36
CA GLY A 354 2.71 1.83 5.77
C GLY A 354 4.00 2.33 6.43
N GLY A 355 4.61 1.54 7.31
CA GLY A 355 5.85 1.84 8.00
C GLY A 355 7.00 0.91 7.62
N THR A 356 8.17 1.22 8.16
CA THR A 356 9.42 0.52 7.87
C THR A 356 10.28 0.41 9.13
N SER A 357 11.24 -0.49 9.13
CA SER A 357 12.33 -0.59 10.12
C SER A 357 13.60 -1.03 9.40
N ILE A 358 14.76 -0.67 9.95
CA ILE A 358 16.06 -1.20 9.49
C ILE A 358 16.63 -2.02 10.63
N VAL A 359 17.09 -3.24 10.34
CA VAL A 359 17.77 -4.09 11.32
C VAL A 359 19.16 -4.46 10.85
N GLU A 360 20.12 -4.51 11.77
CA GLU A 360 21.49 -4.94 11.52
C GLU A 360 21.89 -6.02 12.53
N PHE A 361 22.61 -7.03 12.06
CA PHE A 361 23.18 -8.10 12.89
C PHE A 361 24.35 -8.80 12.18
N THR A 362 25.19 -9.48 12.96
CA THR A 362 26.37 -10.20 12.47
C THR A 362 26.14 -11.70 12.50
N LEU A 363 26.39 -12.39 11.39
CA LEU A 363 26.17 -13.83 11.28
C LEU A 363 27.34 -14.64 11.82
N ASN A 364 27.09 -15.44 12.86
CA ASN A 364 28.16 -16.16 13.56
C ASN A 364 28.18 -17.67 13.35
N VAL A 365 27.09 -18.26 12.85
CA VAL A 365 26.92 -19.70 12.70
C VAL A 365 26.34 -19.98 11.29
N PRO A 366 26.82 -21.02 10.57
CA PRO A 366 26.25 -21.37 9.28
C PRO A 366 24.89 -22.06 9.48
N GLY A 367 23.97 -21.91 8.52
CA GLY A 367 22.65 -22.51 8.61
C GLY A 367 21.57 -21.78 7.84
N LYS A 368 20.31 -22.16 8.09
CA LYS A 368 19.13 -21.49 7.55
C LYS A 368 18.43 -20.75 8.67
N TYR A 369 18.30 -19.45 8.48
CA TYR A 369 17.60 -18.55 9.38
C TYR A 369 16.25 -18.18 8.77
N LEU A 370 15.19 -18.32 9.55
CA LEU A 370 13.83 -18.03 9.10
C LEU A 370 13.43 -16.63 9.55
N LEU A 371 13.10 -15.77 8.59
CA LEU A 371 12.52 -14.46 8.87
C LEU A 371 11.02 -14.63 8.94
N VAL A 372 10.38 -14.10 9.98
CA VAL A 372 8.96 -14.33 10.26
C VAL A 372 8.27 -13.07 10.75
N ASP A 373 6.95 -13.04 10.56
CA ASP A 373 6.06 -12.28 11.44
C ASP A 373 5.75 -13.13 12.68
N HIS A 374 6.20 -12.68 13.85
CA HIS A 374 6.10 -13.43 15.11
C HIS A 374 4.67 -13.47 15.69
N ALA A 375 3.68 -12.85 15.02
CA ALA A 375 2.30 -13.32 15.14
C ALA A 375 2.15 -14.67 14.40
N LEU A 376 2.79 -15.71 14.93
CA LEU A 376 3.23 -16.94 14.24
C LEU A 376 2.13 -17.70 13.50
N ALA A 377 0.85 -17.53 13.84
CA ALA A 377 -0.24 -18.06 13.03
C ALA A 377 -0.18 -17.58 11.56
N ARG A 378 0.45 -16.42 11.30
CA ARG A 378 0.69 -15.87 9.96
C ARG A 378 1.74 -16.64 9.16
N MET A 379 2.61 -17.44 9.79
CA MET A 379 3.49 -18.35 9.06
C MET A 379 2.68 -19.39 8.26
N ASN A 380 1.57 -19.87 8.82
CA ASN A 380 0.63 -20.75 8.11
C ASN A 380 -0.09 -20.04 6.94
N LYS A 381 -0.03 -18.71 6.90
CA LYS A 381 -0.53 -17.85 5.81
C LYS A 381 0.58 -17.42 4.83
N GLY A 382 1.82 -17.82 5.06
CA GLY A 382 2.97 -17.55 4.20
C GLY A 382 3.96 -16.49 4.68
N ALA A 383 3.82 -15.96 5.91
CA ALA A 383 4.66 -14.86 6.42
C ALA A 383 6.04 -15.35 6.88
N TRP A 384 6.80 -15.93 5.96
CA TRP A 384 8.17 -16.37 6.21
C TRP A 384 9.07 -16.21 4.98
N ALA A 385 10.37 -16.00 5.22
CA ALA A 385 11.42 -16.00 4.22
C ALA A 385 12.67 -16.70 4.77
N VAL A 386 13.64 -17.01 3.91
CA VAL A 386 14.84 -17.78 4.29
C VAL A 386 16.10 -16.98 3.98
N LEU A 387 16.95 -16.84 4.99
CA LEU A 387 18.35 -16.44 4.86
C LEU A 387 19.22 -17.69 5.00
N GLU A 388 20.01 -17.98 3.99
CA GLU A 388 20.94 -19.10 3.92
C GLU A 388 22.37 -18.59 4.14
N VAL A 389 23.03 -19.14 5.15
CA VAL A 389 24.35 -18.69 5.62
C VAL A 389 25.32 -19.84 5.48
N THR A 390 26.39 -19.59 4.72
CA THR A 390 27.44 -20.58 4.46
C THR A 390 28.74 -20.20 5.17
N GLY A 391 29.53 -21.18 5.61
CA GLY A 391 30.78 -20.94 6.33
C GLY A 391 31.11 -22.10 7.27
N ASP A 392 32.18 -21.93 8.04
CA ASP A 392 32.62 -22.92 9.02
C ASP A 392 31.74 -22.90 10.26
N GLU A 393 31.53 -24.07 10.87
CA GLU A 393 30.80 -24.18 12.13
C GLU A 393 31.57 -23.50 13.26
N ASN A 394 30.84 -22.88 14.19
CA ASN A 394 31.40 -22.32 15.42
C ASN A 394 30.80 -23.00 16.64
N THR A 395 31.46 -24.07 17.09
CA THR A 395 30.98 -24.93 18.19
C THR A 395 31.01 -24.27 19.56
N ASP A 396 31.76 -23.17 19.70
CA ASP A 396 31.79 -22.39 20.95
C ASP A 396 30.51 -21.56 21.10
N ILE A 397 29.83 -21.24 19.99
CA ILE A 397 28.58 -20.48 19.97
C ILE A 397 27.36 -21.40 19.94
N PHE A 398 27.31 -22.35 19.01
CA PHE A 398 26.16 -23.24 18.83
C PHE A 398 26.60 -24.65 18.45
N ARG A 399 26.24 -25.63 19.27
CA ARG A 399 26.49 -27.04 19.00
C ARG A 399 25.38 -27.90 19.57
N LYS A 400 25.15 -29.04 18.92
CA LYS A 400 24.35 -30.11 19.50
C LYS A 400 25.13 -30.77 20.63
N VAL A 401 24.49 -31.03 21.76
CA VAL A 401 25.04 -31.87 22.84
C VAL A 401 24.32 -33.20 22.78
N ASP A 402 25.03 -34.25 22.38
CA ASP A 402 24.50 -35.61 22.41
C ASP A 402 24.70 -36.20 23.81
N HIS A 403 23.60 -36.32 24.57
CA HIS A 403 23.57 -37.18 25.74
C HIS A 403 23.24 -38.60 25.27
N ALA A 404 24.25 -39.46 25.15
CA ALA A 404 23.99 -40.90 25.05
C ALA A 404 23.07 -41.30 26.22
N ALA A 405 21.98 -42.01 25.91
CA ALA A 405 20.92 -42.33 26.86
C ALA A 405 21.53 -42.86 28.18
N MET A 406 21.34 -42.12 29.27
CA MET A 406 21.55 -42.61 30.64
C MET A 406 20.44 -43.59 31.04
N HIS A 407 20.20 -44.59 30.18
CA HIS A 407 19.38 -45.75 30.49
C HIS A 407 20.28 -46.97 30.34
N ASP A 408 21.24 -47.10 31.26
CA ASP A 408 21.83 -48.39 31.57
C ASP A 408 21.88 -48.58 33.09
N ASN A 409 21.06 -49.53 33.54
CA ASN A 409 21.19 -50.39 34.70
C ASN A 409 21.46 -49.77 36.09
N THR A 410 20.38 -49.54 36.83
CA THR A 410 20.36 -49.88 38.27
C THR A 410 19.07 -50.61 38.64
N HIS A 411 19.22 -51.93 38.74
CA HIS A 411 18.53 -52.92 39.60
C HIS A 411 17.01 -53.03 39.60
#